data_AF-A0A971VDR9-F1
#
_entry.id   AF-A0A971VDR9-F1
#
_cell.length_a   1.000
_cell.length_b   1.000
_cell.length_c   1.000
_cell.angle_alpha   90.00
_cell.angle_beta   90.00
_cell.angle_gamma   90.00
#
_symmetry.space_group_name_H-M   'P 1'
#
loop_
_entity.id
_entity.type
_entity.pdbx_description
1 polymer ?
#
loop_
_entity_poly.entity_id
_entity_poly.type
_entity_poly.pdbx_seq_one_letter_code
_entity_poly.pdbx_strand_id
1 'polypeptide(L)' 'MKTHYITDTSGNKISVILPIKEYEKIMNDLEELKDIKAYDRAKARKSEAIPFDQAVKEIELLRYGNV' A
#
# COMPACT_ATOMS: atom_id res chain seq x y z
N MET A 1 11.59 -22.37 -2.28
CA MET A 1 10.70 -21.80 -3.32
C MET A 1 11.11 -22.36 -4.67
N LYS A 2 10.22 -23.10 -5.35
CA LYS A 2 10.50 -23.61 -6.70
C LYS A 2 9.60 -22.88 -7.70
N THR A 3 10.17 -21.88 -8.35
CA THR A 3 9.47 -21.00 -9.29
C THR A 3 9.54 -21.60 -10.69
N HIS A 4 8.39 -21.73 -11.34
CA HIS A 4 8.33 -22.19 -12.73
C HIS A 4 8.12 -20.99 -13.64
N TYR A 5 8.80 -21.01 -14.79
CA TYR A 5 8.72 -19.93 -15.77
C TYR A 5 8.20 -20.48 -17.09
N ILE A 6 7.39 -19.67 -17.77
CA ILE A 6 7.06 -19.88 -19.18
C ILE A 6 8.03 -19.01 -19.97
N THR A 7 8.70 -19.60 -20.97
CA THR A 7 9.66 -18.89 -21.82
C THR A 7 9.14 -18.76 -23.25
N ASP A 8 9.61 -17.73 -23.95
CA ASP A 8 9.46 -17.63 -25.40
C ASP A 8 10.38 -18.62 -26.14
N THR A 9 10.33 -18.60 -27.47
CA THR A 9 11.16 -19.46 -28.33
C THR A 9 12.65 -19.15 -28.29
N SER A 10 13.03 -17.95 -27.83
CA SER A 10 14.42 -17.54 -27.63
C SER A 10 14.93 -17.87 -26.22
N GLY A 11 14.08 -18.44 -25.35
CA GLY A 11 14.40 -18.79 -23.97
C GLY A 11 14.19 -17.65 -22.96
N ASN A 12 13.63 -16.50 -23.37
CA ASN A 12 13.36 -15.41 -22.46
C ASN A 12 12.15 -15.73 -21.59
N LYS A 13 12.23 -15.49 -20.28
CA LYS A 13 11.13 -15.70 -19.34
C LYS A 13 10.08 -14.60 -19.53
N ILE A 14 8.87 -14.97 -19.93
CA ILE A 14 7.77 -14.02 -20.18
C ILE A 14 6.70 -14.05 -19.08
N SER A 15 6.56 -15.19 -18.40
CA SER A 15 5.60 -15.36 -17.30
C SER A 15 6.15 -16.26 -16.20
N VAL A 16 5.57 -16.16 -15.02
CA VAL A 16 5.87 -17.00 -13.86
C VAL A 16 4.62 -17.73 -13.39
N ILE A 17 4.76 -19.00 -13.04
CA ILE A 17 3.71 -19.80 -12.40
C ILE A 17 4.09 -19.97 -10.93
N LEU A 18 3.19 -19.51 -10.06
CA LEU A 18 3.33 -19.57 -8.62
C LEU A 18 2.18 -20.37 -8.01
N PRO A 19 2.42 -21.14 -6.94
CA PRO A 19 1.34 -21.63 -6.10
C PRO A 19 0.50 -20.46 -5.58
N ILE A 20 -0.82 -20.64 -5.51
CA ILE A 20 -1.74 -19.55 -5.12
C ILE A 20 -1.37 -18.90 -3.78
N LYS A 21 -0.98 -19.72 -2.79
CA LYS A 21 -0.56 -19.23 -1.47
C LYS A 21 0.63 -18.28 -1.52
N GLU A 22 1.56 -18.51 -2.44
CA GLU A 22 2.74 -17.65 -2.60
C GLU A 22 2.37 -16.34 -3.27
N TYR A 23 1.51 -16.40 -4.30
CA TYR A 23 0.98 -15.20 -4.94
C TYR A 23 0.21 -14.33 -3.94
N GLU A 24 -0.69 -14.92 -3.17
CA GLU A 24 -1.46 -14.21 -2.13
C GLU A 24 -0.53 -13.59 -1.07
N LYS A 25 0.49 -14.32 -0.63
CA LYS A 25 1.50 -13.77 0.30
C LYS A 25 2.20 -12.55 -0.29
N ILE A 26 2.66 -12.62 -1.54
CA ILE A 26 3.30 -11.48 -2.22
C ILE A 26 2.35 -10.29 -2.30
N MET A 27 1.07 -10.52 -2.61
CA MET A 27 0.08 -9.45 -2.70
C MET A 27 -0.16 -8.78 -1.34
N ASN A 28 -0.21 -9.55 -0.25
CA ASN A 28 -0.35 -9.02 1.11
C ASN A 28 0.90 -8.23 1.52
N ASP A 29 2.10 -8.78 1.31
CA ASP A 29 3.36 -8.09 1.62
C ASP A 29 3.47 -6.75 0.84
N LEU A 30 2.96 -6.69 -0.39
CA LEU A 30 2.93 -5.46 -1.19
C LEU A 30 1.93 -4.42 -0.66
N GLU A 31 0.82 -4.86 -0.07
CA GLU A 31 -0.16 -3.95 0.55
C GLU A 31 0.41 -3.34 1.84
N GLU A 32 0.99 -4.17 2.70
CA GLU A 32 1.70 -3.70 3.90
C GLU A 32 2.81 -2.69 3.54
N LEU A 33 3.58 -2.97 2.49
CA LEU A 33 4.62 -2.04 2.01
C LEU A 33 4.03 -0.71 1.51
N LYS A 34 2.82 -0.70 0.93
CA LYS A 34 2.17 0.55 0.53
C LYS A 34 1.81 1.39 1.74
N ASP A 35 1.35 0.77 2.82
CA ASP A 35 1.00 1.46 4.07
C ASP A 35 2.23 2.05 4.74
N ILE A 36 3.34 1.30 4.81
CA ILE A 36 4.63 1.82 5.31
C ILE A 36 5.04 3.06 4.51
N LYS A 37 4.99 2.99 3.17
CA LYS A 37 5.32 4.15 2.32
C LYS A 37 4.35 5.32 2.51
N ALA A 38 3.07 5.07 2.80
CA ALA A 38 2.10 6.11 3.09
C ALA A 38 2.41 6.81 4.42
N TYR A 39 2.75 6.04 5.44
CA TYR A 39 3.22 6.55 6.73
C TYR A 39 4.48 7.41 6.57
N ASP A 40 5.50 6.93 5.88
CA ASP A 40 6.75 7.66 5.66
C ASP A 40 6.49 9.00 4.95
N ARG A 41 5.66 9.00 3.90
CA ARG A 41 5.26 10.23 3.20
C ARG A 41 4.52 11.19 4.12
N ALA A 42 3.65 10.69 5.00
CA ALA A 42 2.94 11.53 5.96
C ALA A 42 3.88 12.13 7.01
N LYS A 43 4.84 11.35 7.51
CA LYS A 43 5.83 11.79 8.51
C LYS A 43 6.92 12.69 7.95
N ALA A 44 7.27 12.56 6.68
CA ALA A 44 8.23 13.44 6.02
C ALA A 44 7.69 14.88 5.84
N ARG A 45 6.36 15.05 5.83
CA ARG A 45 5.73 16.38 5.78
C ARG A 45 5.81 17.02 7.16
N LYS A 46 6.22 18.30 7.20
CA LYS A 46 6.04 19.11 8.40
C LYS A 46 4.54 19.32 8.62
N SER A 47 4.01 18.73 9.67
CA SER A 47 2.63 18.91 10.13
C SER A 47 2.65 19.66 11.44
N GLU A 48 1.69 20.55 11.63
CA GLU A 48 1.39 21.06 12.96
C GLU A 48 0.77 19.93 13.80
N ALA A 49 1.21 19.82 15.06
CA ALA A 49 0.61 18.92 16.02
C ALA A 49 -0.46 19.71 16.79
N ILE A 50 -1.73 19.41 16.53
CA ILE A 50 -2.88 19.98 17.24
C ILE A 50 -3.45 18.95 18.23
N PRO A 51 -4.14 19.39 19.29
CA PRO A 51 -4.86 18.47 20.18
C PRO A 51 -5.88 17.61 19.42
N PHE A 52 -6.04 16.36 19.84
CA PHE A 52 -6.94 15.40 19.18
C PHE A 52 -8.39 15.93 19.07
N ASP A 53 -8.92 16.52 20.14
CA ASP A 53 -10.28 17.06 20.16
C ASP A 53 -10.47 18.19 19.15
N GLN A 54 -9.43 19.01 18.94
CA GLN A 54 -9.44 20.06 17.92
C GLN A 54 -9.48 19.43 16.52
N ALA A 55 -8.62 18.43 16.25
CA ALA A 55 -8.58 17.75 14.96
C ALA A 55 -9.93 17.10 14.61
N VAL A 56 -10.55 16.40 15.57
CA VAL A 56 -11.87 15.78 15.37
C VAL A 56 -12.94 16.83 15.07
N LYS A 57 -12.96 17.93 15.83
CA LYS A 57 -13.91 19.04 15.59
C LYS A 57 -13.75 19.64 14.19
N GLU A 58 -12.52 19.88 13.74
CA GLU A 58 -12.24 20.41 12.40
C GLU A 58 -12.67 19.42 11.30
N ILE A 59 -12.40 18.12 11.46
CA ILE A 59 -12.81 17.08 10.50
C ILE A 59 -14.33 17.00 10.38
N GLU A 60 -15.06 16.98 11.50
CA GLU A 60 -16.52 16.91 11.48
C GLU A 60 -17.15 18.19 10.94
N LEU A 61 -16.54 19.36 11.19
CA LEU A 61 -16.95 20.62 10.56
C LEU A 61 -16.79 20.56 9.04
N LEU A 62 -15.69 20.02 8.51
CA LEU A 62 -15.51 19.86 7.06
C LEU A 62 -16.50 18.86 6.45
N ARG A 63 -16.89 17.82 7.21
CA ARG A 63 -17.82 16.77 6.77
C ARG A 63 -19.27 17.24 6.72
N TYR A 64 -19.69 18.11 7.65
CA TYR A 64 -21.10 18.51 7.82
C TYR A 64 -21.38 20.01 7.73
N GLY A 65 -20.36 20.86 7.75
CA GLY A 65 -20.45 22.32 7.81
C GLY A 65 -20.31 23.05 6.47
N ASN A 66 -20.34 22.32 5.35
CA ASN A 66 -20.40 22.89 3.99
C ASN A 66 -21.82 22.73 3.39
N VAL A 67 -22.85 23.18 4.12
CA VAL A 67 -24.20 23.45 3.59
C VAL A 67 -24.49 24.93 3.76
#